data_AF-A0A924VJL1-F1
#
_entry.id   AF-A0A924VJL1-F1
#
_cell.length_a   1.000
_cell.length_b   1.000
_cell.length_c   1.000
_cell.angle_alpha   90.00
_cell.angle_beta   90.00
_cell.angle_gamma   90.00
#
_symmetry.space_group_name_H-M   'P 1'
#
loop_
_entity.id
_entity.type
_entity.pdbx_description
1 polymer ?
#
loop_
_entity_poly.entity_id
_entity_poly.type
_entity_poly.pdbx_seq_one_letter_code
_entity_poly.pdbx_strand_id
1 'polypeptide(L)'
;MIKLLISYFSFSKKELNGILILLFFVSLILAFPFCYRIFDEPEQYDLTQFQEEIATFKASAVKRKKNYPILRDRIEDRVLDPDYFSFDPNTALLSDWQKLGLSQKQIKVVKNYLSKGGKFYKKEDLRKIYSISEKQYAGLEPYIQIKLDKPFSIIYRKLPENKD
;
A
#
# COMPACT_ATOMS: atom_id res chain seq x y z
N MET A 1 -40.08 39.20 12.61
CA MET A 1 -39.11 38.83 11.55
C MET A 1 -39.50 39.41 10.18
N ILE A 2 -40.70 39.13 9.64
CA ILE A 2 -41.15 39.65 8.33
C ILE A 2 -41.15 41.19 8.26
N LYS A 3 -41.59 41.89 9.33
CA LYS A 3 -41.56 43.36 9.41
C LYS A 3 -40.15 43.98 9.29
N LEU A 4 -39.11 43.24 9.70
CA LEU A 4 -37.71 43.66 9.62
C LEU A 4 -37.20 43.57 8.19
N LEU A 5 -37.58 42.51 7.47
CA LEU A 5 -37.24 42.27 6.07
C LEU A 5 -37.87 43.32 5.13
N ILE A 6 -39.14 43.66 5.38
CA ILE A 6 -39.88 44.71 4.65
C ILE A 6 -39.27 46.11 4.89
N SER A 7 -38.66 46.33 6.05
CA SER A 7 -38.00 47.60 6.38
C SER A 7 -36.62 47.73 5.74
N TYR A 8 -35.93 46.62 5.48
CA TYR A 8 -34.55 46.59 4.98
C TYR A 8 -34.48 46.55 3.44
N PHE A 9 -35.44 45.85 2.83
CA PHE A 9 -35.63 45.83 1.39
C PHE A 9 -37.01 46.43 1.12
N SER A 10 -37.06 47.51 0.34
CA SER A 10 -38.27 48.27 0.00
C SER A 10 -39.25 47.50 -0.90
N PHE A 11 -39.50 46.22 -0.61
CA PHE A 11 -40.29 45.33 -1.43
C PHE A 11 -41.79 45.65 -1.36
N SER A 12 -42.44 45.57 -2.52
CA SER A 12 -43.89 45.59 -2.64
C SER A 12 -44.50 44.35 -1.97
N LYS A 13 -45.74 44.49 -1.48
CA LYS A 13 -46.52 43.34 -0.94
C LYS A 13 -46.61 42.18 -1.93
N LYS A 14 -46.63 42.47 -3.23
CA LYS A 14 -46.66 41.46 -4.30
C LYS A 14 -45.32 40.72 -4.44
N GLU A 15 -44.20 41.43 -4.28
CA GLU A 15 -42.85 40.86 -4.37
C GLU A 15 -42.54 39.96 -3.18
N LEU A 16 -42.95 40.36 -1.97
CA LEU A 16 -42.80 39.54 -0.76
C LEU A 16 -43.55 38.21 -0.89
N ASN A 17 -44.79 38.25 -1.39
CA ASN A 17 -45.57 37.04 -1.64
C ASN A 17 -44.88 36.14 -2.68
N GLY A 18 -44.30 36.73 -3.73
CA GLY A 18 -43.52 35.98 -4.73
C GLY A 18 -42.28 35.31 -4.13
N ILE A 19 -41.51 36.02 -3.30
CA ILE A 19 -40.32 35.48 -2.63
C ILE A 19 -40.70 34.36 -1.66
N LEU A 20 -41.80 34.52 -0.90
CA LEU A 20 -42.27 33.47 0.00
C LEU A 20 -42.71 32.21 -0.74
N ILE A 21 -43.42 32.37 -1.87
CA ILE A 21 -43.82 31.25 -2.74
C ILE A 21 -42.57 30.56 -3.32
N LEU A 22 -41.58 31.31 -3.78
CA LEU A 22 -40.33 30.76 -4.32
C LEU A 22 -39.55 29.99 -3.26
N LEU A 23 -39.40 30.54 -2.05
CA LEU A 23 -38.71 29.89 -0.93
C LEU A 23 -39.41 28.60 -0.51
N PHE A 24 -40.75 28.57 -0.56
CA PHE A 24 -41.51 27.35 -0.29
C PHE A 24 -41.16 26.25 -1.29
N PHE A 25 -41.16 26.54 -2.60
CA PHE A 25 -40.79 25.54 -3.62
C PHE A 25 -39.34 25.08 -3.50
N VAL A 26 -38.39 25.99 -3.25
CA VAL A 26 -36.98 25.63 -3.03
C VAL A 26 -36.83 24.72 -1.81
N SER A 27 -37.53 25.03 -0.71
CA SER A 27 -37.55 24.18 0.47
C SER A 27 -38.12 22.79 0.18
N LEU A 28 -39.13 22.69 -0.68
CA LEU A 28 -39.77 21.43 -1.06
C LEU A 28 -38.80 20.54 -1.85
N ILE A 29 -38.08 21.12 -2.81
CA ILE A 29 -37.04 20.43 -3.60
C ILE A 29 -35.90 19.94 -2.70
N LEU A 30 -35.46 20.76 -1.74
CA LEU A 30 -34.39 20.39 -0.81
C LEU A 30 -34.83 19.34 0.21
N ALA A 31 -36.10 19.33 0.62
CA ALA A 31 -36.64 18.33 1.54
C ALA A 31 -36.91 16.97 0.87
N PHE A 32 -37.07 16.96 -0.45
CA PHE A 32 -37.42 15.76 -1.21
C PHE A 32 -36.43 14.59 -1.01
N PRO A 33 -35.10 14.74 -1.17
CA PRO A 33 -34.15 13.64 -0.93
C PRO A 33 -34.19 13.09 0.49
N PHE A 34 -34.47 13.97 1.47
CA PHE A 34 -34.56 13.59 2.87
C PHE A 34 -35.81 12.73 3.13
N CYS A 35 -36.94 13.10 2.52
CA CYS A 35 -38.15 12.28 2.55
C CYS A 35 -37.96 10.93 1.87
N TYR A 36 -37.30 10.87 0.70
CA TYR A 36 -37.03 9.60 0.00
C TYR A 36 -36.21 8.65 0.87
N ARG A 37 -35.14 9.16 1.50
CA ARG A 37 -34.27 8.36 2.37
C ARG A 37 -34.99 7.79 3.61
N ILE A 38 -36.08 8.40 4.08
CA ILE A 38 -36.87 7.89 5.21
C ILE A 38 -37.77 6.72 4.81
N PHE A 39 -38.21 6.67 3.54
CA PHE A 39 -39.13 5.66 3.05
C PHE A 39 -38.46 4.50 2.30
N ASP A 40 -37.19 4.64 1.91
CA ASP A 40 -36.41 3.55 1.32
C ASP A 40 -36.00 2.55 2.41
N GLU A 41 -36.73 1.43 2.50
CA GLU A 41 -36.32 0.26 3.27
C GLU A 41 -35.10 -0.37 2.58
N PRO A 42 -34.01 -0.73 3.30
CA PRO A 42 -32.82 -1.26 2.67
C PRO A 42 -33.17 -2.54 1.90
N GLU A 43 -32.95 -2.53 0.58
CA GLU A 43 -33.17 -3.69 -0.28
C GLU A 43 -32.42 -4.91 0.30
N GLN A 44 -33.17 -5.93 0.70
CA GLN A 44 -32.64 -7.21 1.14
C GLN A 44 -32.20 -7.99 -0.11
N TYR A 45 -30.92 -7.88 -0.47
CA TYR A 45 -30.37 -8.67 -1.58
C TYR A 45 -30.24 -10.14 -1.17
N ASP A 46 -30.92 -11.04 -1.89
CA ASP A 46 -30.76 -12.47 -1.72
C ASP A 46 -29.41 -12.94 -2.28
N LEU A 47 -28.43 -13.11 -1.38
CA LEU A 47 -27.07 -13.54 -1.70
C LEU A 47 -26.92 -15.07 -1.66
N THR A 48 -27.99 -15.84 -1.41
CA THR A 48 -27.90 -17.30 -1.28
C THR A 48 -27.32 -17.95 -2.54
N GLN A 49 -27.80 -17.54 -3.72
CA GLN A 49 -27.29 -17.97 -5.02
C GLN A 49 -25.80 -17.64 -5.21
N PHE A 50 -25.36 -16.46 -4.76
CA PHE A 50 -23.97 -16.03 -4.83
C PHE A 50 -23.06 -16.83 -3.87
N GLN A 51 -23.56 -17.18 -2.67
CA GLN A 51 -22.83 -18.03 -1.72
C GLN A 51 -22.63 -19.45 -2.26
N GLU A 52 -23.63 -20.01 -2.94
CA GLU A 52 -23.52 -21.31 -3.61
C GLU A 52 -22.53 -21.27 -4.79
N GLU A 53 -22.52 -20.18 -5.57
CA GLU A 53 -21.55 -19.98 -6.65
C GLU A 53 -20.11 -19.87 -6.10
N ILE A 54 -19.91 -19.16 -4.98
CA ILE A 54 -18.59 -19.11 -4.31
C ILE A 54 -18.16 -20.50 -3.84
N ALA A 55 -19.08 -21.28 -3.27
CA ALA A 55 -18.79 -22.63 -2.77
C ALA A 55 -18.40 -23.58 -3.90
N THR A 56 -19.13 -23.56 -5.01
CA THR A 56 -18.84 -24.37 -6.21
C THR A 56 -17.53 -23.95 -6.89
N PHE A 57 -17.26 -22.64 -6.97
CA PHE A 57 -15.98 -22.12 -7.46
C PHE A 57 -14.80 -22.60 -6.59
N LYS A 58 -14.90 -22.47 -5.26
CA LYS A 58 -13.87 -22.94 -4.31
C LYS A 58 -13.65 -24.45 -4.42
N ALA A 59 -14.71 -25.25 -4.51
CA ALA A 59 -14.62 -26.70 -4.69
C ALA A 59 -13.95 -27.09 -6.02
N SER A 60 -14.25 -26.37 -7.10
CA SER A 60 -13.62 -26.58 -8.42
C SER A 60 -12.14 -26.14 -8.44
N ALA A 61 -11.76 -25.10 -7.69
CA ALA A 61 -10.39 -24.67 -7.54
C ALA A 61 -9.52 -25.68 -6.77
N VAL A 62 -10.11 -26.40 -5.81
CA VAL A 62 -9.44 -27.51 -5.11
C VAL A 62 -9.26 -28.72 -6.03
N LYS A 63 -10.22 -29.04 -6.90
CA LYS A 63 -10.06 -30.08 -7.94
C LYS A 63 -8.98 -29.72 -8.98
N ARG A 64 -8.83 -28.43 -9.33
CA ARG A 64 -7.75 -27.95 -10.22
C ARG A 64 -6.34 -28.09 -9.62
N LYS A 65 -6.17 -28.20 -8.30
CA LYS A 65 -4.83 -28.39 -7.67
C LYS A 65 -4.11 -29.68 -8.08
N LYS A 66 -4.81 -30.69 -8.59
CA LYS A 66 -4.20 -32.02 -8.83
C LYS A 66 -3.62 -32.23 -10.24
N ASN A 67 -3.90 -31.36 -11.22
CA ASN A 67 -3.64 -31.68 -12.65
C ASN A 67 -2.96 -30.57 -13.49
N TYR A 68 -2.17 -29.67 -12.89
CA TYR A 68 -1.38 -28.69 -13.65
C TYR A 68 0.14 -28.86 -13.42
N PRO A 69 0.88 -29.49 -14.33
CA PRO A 69 2.34 -29.51 -14.28
C PRO A 69 2.98 -28.18 -14.74
N ILE A 70 2.21 -27.23 -15.30
CA ILE A 70 2.73 -26.02 -15.97
C ILE A 70 2.50 -24.72 -15.15
N LEU A 71 2.03 -24.81 -13.91
CA LEU A 71 1.88 -23.63 -13.01
C LEU A 71 2.99 -23.54 -11.94
N ARG A 72 4.05 -24.35 -12.05
CA ARG A 72 5.20 -24.25 -11.11
C ARG A 72 5.98 -22.96 -11.29
N ASP A 73 6.13 -22.47 -12.53
CA ASP A 73 7.03 -21.35 -12.82
C ASP A 73 6.45 -19.96 -12.50
N ARG A 74 5.12 -19.85 -12.33
CA ARG A 74 4.44 -18.56 -12.05
C ARG A 74 3.96 -18.39 -10.61
N ILE A 75 4.08 -19.43 -9.78
CA ILE A 75 3.69 -19.45 -8.35
C ILE A 75 4.95 -19.71 -7.47
N GLU A 76 6.16 -19.44 -7.96
CA GLU A 76 7.35 -19.39 -7.11
C GLU A 76 7.38 -18.16 -6.20
N ASP A 77 6.53 -17.15 -6.47
CA ASP A 77 6.33 -16.00 -5.59
C ASP A 77 5.26 -16.28 -4.52
N ARG A 78 5.20 -17.52 -4.00
CA ARG A 78 4.56 -17.73 -2.70
C ARG A 78 5.42 -16.99 -1.69
N VAL A 79 4.85 -15.91 -1.15
CA VAL A 79 5.25 -15.34 0.13
C VAL A 79 5.21 -16.49 1.13
N LEU A 80 6.33 -17.20 1.25
CA LEU A 80 6.60 -18.10 2.35
C LEU A 80 6.59 -17.21 3.59
N ASP A 81 5.92 -17.66 4.66
CA ASP A 81 6.07 -17.00 5.95
C ASP A 81 7.58 -16.90 6.24
N PRO A 82 8.14 -15.69 6.36
CA PRO A 82 9.58 -15.51 6.42
C PRO A 82 10.10 -16.07 7.74
N ASP A 83 11.02 -17.01 7.64
CA ASP A 83 11.81 -17.44 8.79
C ASP A 83 12.90 -16.40 9.02
N TYR A 84 12.73 -15.58 10.05
CA TYR A 84 13.69 -14.54 10.37
C TYR A 84 14.88 -15.11 11.16
N PHE A 85 16.07 -15.01 10.58
CA PHE A 85 17.34 -15.35 11.22
C PHE A 85 18.38 -14.26 10.92
N SER A 86 19.40 -14.16 11.76
CA SER A 86 20.48 -13.19 11.54
C SER A 86 21.28 -13.51 10.28
N PHE A 87 21.43 -12.54 9.38
CA PHE A 87 22.12 -12.74 8.11
C PHE A 87 22.95 -11.51 7.70
N ASP A 88 24.01 -11.75 6.91
CA ASP A 88 24.80 -10.68 6.31
C ASP A 88 24.41 -10.52 4.82
N PRO A 89 23.88 -9.36 4.39
CA PRO A 89 23.44 -9.16 3.02
C PRO A 89 24.58 -9.24 2.00
N ASN A 90 25.85 -9.06 2.42
CA ASN A 90 27.01 -9.17 1.54
C ASN A 90 27.40 -10.62 1.25
N THR A 91 27.08 -11.56 2.15
CA THR A 91 27.49 -12.97 2.03
C THR A 91 26.33 -13.97 1.96
N ALA A 92 25.10 -13.53 2.21
CA ALA A 92 23.91 -14.40 2.24
C ALA A 92 23.73 -15.17 0.92
N LEU A 93 23.46 -16.48 1.03
CA LEU A 93 23.23 -17.37 -0.11
C LEU A 93 21.83 -17.17 -0.68
N LEU A 94 21.60 -17.65 -1.91
CA LEU A 94 20.28 -17.57 -2.55
C LEU A 94 19.19 -18.19 -1.67
N SER A 95 19.47 -19.36 -1.10
CA SER A 95 18.57 -20.06 -0.16
C SER A 95 18.21 -19.24 1.07
N ASP A 96 19.13 -18.42 1.55
CA ASP A 96 18.93 -17.62 2.77
C ASP A 96 17.94 -16.50 2.48
N TRP A 97 18.09 -15.82 1.35
CA TRP A 97 17.15 -14.79 0.92
C TRP A 97 15.76 -15.34 0.61
N GLN A 98 15.66 -16.57 0.11
CA GLN A 98 14.36 -17.22 -0.10
C GLN A 98 13.64 -17.50 1.21
N LYS A 99 14.36 -17.99 2.23
CA LYS A 99 13.82 -18.23 3.57
C LYS A 99 13.34 -16.95 4.24
N LEU A 100 14.01 -15.83 3.96
CA LEU A 100 13.64 -14.49 4.40
C LEU A 100 12.44 -13.90 3.63
N GLY A 101 11.82 -14.65 2.72
CA GLY A 101 10.59 -14.27 2.02
C GLY A 101 10.80 -13.36 0.81
N LEU A 102 12.01 -13.27 0.25
CA LEU A 102 12.24 -12.56 -1.01
C LEU A 102 11.97 -13.47 -2.22
N SER A 103 11.35 -12.91 -3.25
CA SER A 103 11.17 -13.60 -4.54
C SER A 103 12.49 -13.78 -5.28
N GLN A 104 12.55 -14.76 -6.18
CA GLN A 104 13.72 -14.97 -7.04
C GLN A 104 14.13 -13.72 -7.82
N LYS A 105 13.15 -12.92 -8.25
CA LYS A 105 13.39 -11.64 -8.94
C LYS A 105 14.07 -10.63 -8.02
N GLN A 106 13.60 -10.49 -6.78
CA GLN A 106 14.20 -9.61 -5.79
C GLN A 106 15.63 -10.04 -5.45
N ILE A 107 15.85 -11.35 -5.25
CA ILE A 107 17.18 -11.92 -4.97
C ILE A 107 18.14 -11.65 -6.12
N LYS A 108 17.68 -11.81 -7.37
CA LYS A 108 18.48 -11.50 -8.56
C LYS A 108 18.92 -10.04 -8.61
N VAL A 109 18.05 -9.10 -8.24
CA VAL A 109 18.40 -7.68 -8.16
C VAL A 109 19.47 -7.42 -7.10
N VAL A 110 19.31 -7.99 -5.90
CA VAL A 110 20.31 -7.88 -4.81
C VAL A 110 21.66 -8.47 -5.24
N LYS A 111 21.66 -9.65 -5.88
CA LYS A 111 22.88 -10.29 -6.37
C LYS A 111 23.55 -9.53 -7.51
N ASN A 112 22.77 -8.93 -8.41
CA ASN A 112 23.29 -8.06 -9.46
C ASN A 112 23.92 -6.78 -8.90
N TYR A 113 23.38 -6.23 -7.81
CA TYR A 113 23.97 -5.10 -7.12
C TYR A 113 25.35 -5.47 -6.55
N LEU A 114 25.46 -6.61 -5.87
CA LEU A 114 26.72 -7.12 -5.33
C LEU A 114 27.75 -7.46 -6.41
N SER A 115 27.32 -8.10 -7.51
CA SER A 115 28.22 -8.50 -8.60
C SER A 115 28.82 -7.31 -9.36
N LYS A 116 28.11 -6.18 -9.39
CA LYS A 116 28.60 -4.90 -9.94
C LYS A 116 29.55 -4.16 -8.99
N GLY A 117 29.92 -4.75 -7.85
CA GLY A 117 30.79 -4.15 -6.85
C GLY A 117 30.07 -3.30 -5.80
N GLY A 118 28.73 -3.30 -5.79
CA GLY A 118 27.95 -2.74 -4.68
C GLY A 118 28.21 -3.50 -3.39
N LYS A 119 28.26 -2.79 -2.26
CA LYS A 119 28.43 -3.37 -0.93
C LYS A 119 27.49 -2.67 0.05
N PHE A 120 26.90 -3.45 0.94
CA PHE A 120 26.07 -2.94 2.03
C PHE A 120 26.99 -2.65 3.22
N TYR A 121 27.12 -1.38 3.59
CA TYR A 121 27.94 -0.94 4.73
C TYR A 121 27.09 -0.72 5.98
N LYS A 122 25.84 -0.33 5.79
CA LYS A 122 24.85 -0.14 6.87
C LYS A 122 23.55 -0.86 6.53
N LYS A 123 22.72 -1.11 7.54
CA LYS A 123 21.44 -1.82 7.36
C LYS A 123 20.54 -1.07 6.37
N GLU A 124 20.55 0.25 6.42
CA GLU A 124 19.74 1.13 5.60
C GLU A 124 20.12 1.10 4.12
N ASP A 125 21.29 0.56 3.76
CA ASP A 125 21.68 0.39 2.37
C ASP A 125 20.81 -0.66 1.67
N LEU A 126 20.29 -1.66 2.40
CA LEU A 126 19.37 -2.66 1.84
C LEU A 126 18.04 -2.02 1.43
N ARG A 127 17.59 -0.99 2.16
CA ARG A 127 16.37 -0.22 1.84
C ARG A 127 16.45 0.48 0.48
N LYS A 128 17.66 0.76 -0.03
CA LYS A 128 17.88 1.43 -1.32
C LYS A 128 17.65 0.50 -2.52
N ILE A 129 17.53 -0.81 -2.29
CA ILE A 129 17.25 -1.76 -3.36
C ILE A 129 15.78 -1.60 -3.80
N TYR A 130 15.57 -1.06 -4.99
CA TYR A 130 14.24 -0.70 -5.50
C TYR A 130 13.22 -1.85 -5.54
N SER A 131 13.70 -3.11 -5.58
CA SER A 131 12.82 -4.28 -5.60
C SER A 131 12.34 -4.69 -4.21
N ILE A 132 12.88 -4.14 -3.14
CA ILE A 132 12.50 -4.44 -1.76
C ILE A 132 11.52 -3.36 -1.28
N SER A 133 10.31 -3.77 -0.88
CA SER A 133 9.32 -2.84 -0.33
C SER A 133 9.70 -2.39 1.08
N GLU A 134 9.22 -1.22 1.51
CA GLU A 134 9.46 -0.71 2.86
C GLU A 134 8.99 -1.69 3.95
N LYS A 135 7.86 -2.36 3.74
CA LYS A 135 7.33 -3.37 4.66
C LYS A 135 8.27 -4.58 4.78
N GLN A 136 8.82 -5.06 3.66
CA GLN A 136 9.78 -6.15 3.67
C GLN A 136 11.09 -5.73 4.35
N TYR A 137 11.60 -4.53 4.05
CA TYR A 137 12.78 -4.00 4.71
C TYR A 137 12.60 -3.92 6.23
N ALA A 138 11.47 -3.38 6.71
CA ALA A 138 11.17 -3.26 8.13
C ALA A 138 11.16 -4.63 8.85
N GLY A 139 10.71 -5.69 8.17
CA GLY A 139 10.78 -7.06 8.71
C GLY A 139 12.22 -7.61 8.77
N LEU A 140 13.07 -7.26 7.81
CA LEU A 140 14.44 -7.78 7.70
C LEU A 140 15.43 -7.01 8.58
N GLU A 141 15.25 -5.70 8.74
CA GLU A 141 16.16 -4.78 9.41
C GLU A 141 16.67 -5.25 10.79
N PRO A 142 15.84 -5.81 11.69
CA PRO A 142 16.30 -6.32 12.98
C PRO A 142 17.35 -7.43 12.85
N TYR A 143 17.29 -8.21 11.78
CA TYR A 143 18.10 -9.41 11.57
C TYR A 143 19.33 -9.20 10.68
N ILE A 144 19.47 -8.01 10.09
CA ILE A 144 20.66 -7.67 9.29
C ILE A 144 21.87 -7.51 10.22
N GLN A 145 22.94 -8.29 9.96
CA GLN A 145 24.23 -8.18 10.62
C GLN A 145 25.33 -8.04 9.57
N ILE A 146 25.91 -6.84 9.44
CA ILE A 146 26.98 -6.58 8.47
C ILE A 146 28.32 -6.68 9.20
N LYS A 147 29.18 -7.61 8.77
CA LYS A 147 30.56 -7.67 9.24
C LYS A 147 31.37 -6.60 8.52
N LEU A 148 31.70 -5.53 9.23
CA LEU A 148 32.60 -4.50 8.71
C LEU A 148 34.03 -5.03 8.74
N ASP A 149 34.56 -5.43 7.59
CA ASP A 149 35.99 -5.66 7.44
C ASP A 149 36.72 -4.32 7.38
N LYS A 150 37.06 -3.86 8.59
CA LYS A 150 37.86 -2.68 8.97
C LYS A 150 37.17 -1.33 8.73
N PRO A 151 37.17 -0.43 9.73
CA PRO A 151 36.78 0.94 9.50
C PRO A 151 37.73 1.55 8.46
N PHE A 152 37.17 2.28 7.50
CA PHE A 152 37.93 3.12 6.58
C PHE A 152 38.70 4.15 7.41
N SER A 153 39.94 3.85 7.79
CA SER A 153 40.86 4.84 8.31
C SER A 153 41.21 5.76 7.16
N ILE A 154 40.77 7.02 7.25
CA ILE A 154 41.26 8.09 6.39
C ILE A 154 42.77 8.14 6.63
N ILE A 155 43.56 7.60 5.72
CA ILE A 155 45.01 7.84 5.72
C ILE A 155 45.16 9.31 5.36
N TYR A 156 45.34 10.17 6.36
CA TYR A 156 45.90 11.50 6.14
C TYR A 156 47.28 11.28 5.51
N ARG A 157 47.37 11.46 4.19
CA ARG A 157 48.66 11.62 3.53
C ARG A 157 49.24 12.91 4.09
N LYS A 158 50.17 12.79 5.05
CA LYS A 158 51.01 13.90 5.52
C LYS A 158 51.58 14.56 4.26
N LEU A 159 51.21 15.80 4.00
CA LEU A 159 51.84 16.62 2.97
C LEU A 159 53.34 16.67 3.28
N PRO A 160 54.23 16.48 2.29
CA PRO A 160 55.66 16.55 2.53
C PRO A 160 55.97 17.92 3.13
N GLU A 161 56.64 17.89 4.28
CA GLU A 161 57.22 19.05 4.94
C GLU A 161 58.22 19.67 3.96
N ASN A 162 57.90 20.88 3.48
CA ASN A 162 58.79 21.64 2.62
C ASN A 162 60.04 21.97 3.43
N LYS A 163 61.16 21.32 3.10
CA LYS A 163 62.48 21.73 3.58
C LYS A 163 63.01 22.75 2.58
N ASP A 164 62.97 24.01 2.97
CA ASP A 164 63.81 25.06 2.40
C ASP A 164 65.29 24.84 2.79
#